data_AF-A0A1H0ER13-F1
#
_entry.id   AF-A0A1H0ER13-F1
#
_cell.length_a   1.000
_cell.length_b   1.000
_cell.length_c   1.000
_cell.angle_alpha   90.00
_cell.angle_beta   90.00
_cell.angle_gamma   90.00
#
_symmetry.space_group_name_H-M   'P 1'
#
loop_
_entity.id
_entity.type
_entity.pdbx_description
1 polymer ?
#
loop_
_entity_poly.entity_id
_entity_poly.type
_entity_poly.pdbx_seq_one_letter_code
_entity_poly.pdbx_strand_id
1 'polypeptide(L)'
;MDSRTFRNAMGRFATGVTIVTTEVGRETHGMTANAFMSVSLDPKLVTISIDHKAKMLEQINQSQQFAVSILSEEQMDVSMHFANQKDCPDAVQFEYISGVPIINNALAAVVCDVEQSFEVGDHTLFIGKVLEIKLTEGNPLAFFEGKYGSYQPV
;
A
#
# COMPACT_ATOMS: atom_id res chain seq x y z
N MET A 1 -12.55 25.32 5.50
CA MET A 1 -12.12 24.35 6.53
C MET A 1 -10.62 24.27 6.48
N ASP A 2 -9.92 24.33 7.62
CA ASP A 2 -8.47 24.22 7.62
C ASP A 2 -8.00 22.77 7.36
N SER A 3 -6.81 22.61 6.78
CA SER A 3 -6.28 21.29 6.42
C SER A 3 -6.03 20.38 7.61
N ARG A 4 -5.83 20.92 8.82
CA ARG A 4 -5.60 20.12 10.03
C ARG A 4 -6.89 19.47 10.49
N THR A 5 -8.00 20.19 10.48
CA THR A 5 -9.34 19.67 10.79
C THR A 5 -9.71 18.53 9.84
N PHE A 6 -9.48 18.69 8.54
CA PHE A 6 -9.71 17.62 7.56
C PHE A 6 -8.86 16.37 7.85
N ARG A 7 -7.54 16.53 8.03
CA ARG A 7 -6.64 15.40 8.35
C ARG A 7 -7.00 14.71 9.66
N ASN A 8 -7.37 15.47 10.69
CA ASN A 8 -7.82 14.92 11.96
C ASN A 8 -9.07 14.06 11.78
N ALA A 9 -10.04 14.52 10.97
CA ALA A 9 -11.24 13.76 10.67
C ALA A 9 -10.92 12.47 9.90
N MET A 10 -10.07 12.54 8.87
CA MET A 10 -9.65 11.35 8.11
C MET A 10 -8.88 10.34 8.98
N GLY A 11 -8.08 10.81 9.93
CA GLY A 11 -7.39 9.97 10.90
C GLY A 11 -8.31 9.23 11.88
N ARG A 12 -9.61 9.56 11.93
CA ARG A 12 -10.61 8.81 12.72
C ARG A 12 -11.11 7.55 12.02
N PHE A 13 -10.78 7.36 10.74
CA PHE A 13 -11.04 6.10 10.06
C PHE A 13 -9.82 5.18 10.25
N ALA A 14 -9.96 4.17 11.11
CA ALA A 14 -8.91 3.19 11.34
C ALA A 14 -8.67 2.36 10.07
N THR A 15 -7.41 2.08 9.78
CA THR A 15 -6.99 1.34 8.59
C THR A 15 -5.95 0.30 8.94
N GLY A 16 -5.81 -0.73 8.10
CA GLY A 16 -4.56 -1.47 8.03
C GLY A 16 -3.47 -0.62 7.38
N VAL A 17 -2.22 -1.07 7.49
CA VAL A 17 -1.08 -0.45 6.80
C VAL A 17 -0.66 -1.32 5.62
N THR A 18 -0.35 -0.69 4.49
CA THR A 18 0.12 -1.40 3.30
C THR A 18 1.41 -0.81 2.77
N ILE A 19 2.20 -1.62 2.05
CA ILE A 19 3.25 -1.14 1.15
C ILE A 19 2.78 -1.38 -0.27
N VAL A 20 2.77 -0.32 -1.07
CA VAL A 20 2.64 -0.39 -2.51
C VAL A 20 4.02 -0.60 -3.09
N THR A 21 4.19 -1.64 -3.91
CA THR A 21 5.44 -1.98 -4.57
C THR A 21 5.28 -2.05 -6.08
N THR A 22 6.35 -1.72 -6.80
CA THR A 22 6.45 -1.88 -8.25
C THR A 22 7.91 -2.11 -8.64
N GLU A 23 8.15 -2.60 -9.85
CA GLU A 23 9.49 -2.70 -10.44
C GLU A 23 9.59 -1.89 -11.73
N VAL A 24 10.65 -1.09 -11.84
CA VAL A 24 11.00 -0.37 -13.06
C VAL A 24 12.48 -0.59 -13.35
N GLY A 25 12.80 -1.12 -14.53
CA GLY A 25 14.21 -1.30 -14.92
C GLY A 25 15.01 -2.23 -14.01
N ARG A 26 14.36 -3.21 -13.36
CA ARG A 26 14.91 -4.10 -12.31
C ARG A 26 15.21 -3.43 -10.97
N GLU A 27 14.77 -2.19 -10.80
CA GLU A 27 14.78 -1.51 -9.51
C GLU A 27 13.41 -1.65 -8.85
N THR A 28 13.39 -2.17 -7.63
CA THR A 28 12.17 -2.27 -6.82
C THR A 28 11.93 -0.94 -6.11
N HIS A 29 10.71 -0.44 -6.22
CA HIS A 29 10.25 0.74 -5.51
C HIS A 29 9.14 0.35 -4.54
N GLY A 30 9.13 0.97 -3.36
CA GLY A 30 8.12 0.77 -2.33
C GLY A 30 7.64 2.08 -1.72
N MET A 31 6.39 2.13 -1.29
CA MET A 31 5.79 3.27 -0.62
C MET A 31 4.75 2.80 0.40
N THR A 32 4.82 3.31 1.62
CA THR A 32 3.78 3.07 2.61
C THR A 32 2.50 3.81 2.21
N ALA A 33 1.38 3.11 2.24
CA ALA A 33 0.06 3.67 1.96
C ALA A 33 -1.00 3.05 2.88
N ASN A 34 -2.02 3.84 3.20
CA ASN A 34 -3.25 3.34 3.83
C ASN A 34 -4.52 3.81 3.08
N ALA A 35 -4.35 4.51 1.95
CA ALA A 35 -5.42 4.83 1.01
C ALA A 35 -5.60 3.69 -0.01
N PHE A 36 -5.98 2.52 0.50
CA PHE A 36 -6.21 1.28 -0.26
C PHE A 36 -7.61 0.75 0.03
N MET A 37 -8.28 0.21 -0.99
CA MET A 37 -9.64 -0.31 -0.84
C MET A 37 -9.94 -1.39 -1.91
N SER A 38 -10.76 -2.38 -1.55
CA SER A 38 -11.40 -3.27 -2.52
C SER A 38 -12.54 -2.56 -3.25
N VAL A 39 -12.63 -2.73 -4.58
CA VAL A 39 -13.58 -2.00 -5.44
C VAL A 39 -14.64 -2.92 -6.02
N SER A 40 -14.24 -4.09 -6.54
CA SER A 40 -15.15 -5.00 -7.25
C SER A 40 -14.75 -6.46 -7.05
N LEU A 41 -15.73 -7.36 -7.08
CA LEU A 41 -15.52 -8.81 -7.04
C LEU A 41 -15.50 -9.45 -8.43
N ASP A 42 -16.25 -8.91 -9.39
CA ASP A 42 -16.27 -9.39 -10.77
C ASP A 42 -16.37 -8.23 -11.79
N PRO A 43 -15.26 -7.85 -12.45
CA PRO A 43 -13.90 -8.38 -12.26
C PRO A 43 -13.35 -8.01 -10.87
N LYS A 44 -12.31 -8.72 -10.42
CA LYS A 44 -11.63 -8.45 -9.14
C LYS A 44 -10.81 -7.16 -9.25
N LEU A 45 -11.27 -6.09 -8.61
CA LEU A 45 -10.62 -4.79 -8.65
C LEU A 45 -10.31 -4.25 -7.25
N VAL A 46 -9.18 -3.55 -7.16
CA VAL A 46 -8.78 -2.76 -5.99
C VAL A 46 -8.40 -1.35 -6.45
N THR A 47 -8.27 -0.42 -5.49
CA THR A 47 -7.73 0.92 -5.77
C THR A 47 -6.69 1.31 -4.75
N ILE A 48 -5.68 2.05 -5.21
CA ILE A 48 -4.74 2.83 -4.39
C ILE A 48 -4.83 4.30 -4.78
N SER A 49 -4.62 5.21 -3.83
CA SER A 49 -4.55 6.65 -4.07
C SER A 49 -3.13 7.15 -3.81
N ILE A 50 -2.51 7.80 -4.81
CA ILE A 50 -1.10 8.21 -4.78
C ILE A 50 -1.01 9.73 -4.96
N ASP A 51 -0.36 10.42 -4.02
CA ASP A 51 -0.11 11.86 -4.08
C ASP A 51 0.76 12.19 -5.30
N HIS A 52 0.45 13.28 -6.01
CA HIS A 52 1.22 13.74 -7.17
C HIS A 52 2.70 14.05 -6.88
N LYS A 53 3.06 14.27 -5.61
CA LYS A 53 4.45 14.49 -5.17
C LYS A 53 5.19 13.19 -4.84
N ALA A 54 4.49 12.06 -4.75
CA ALA A 54 5.13 10.79 -4.49
C ALA A 54 5.83 10.27 -5.75
N LYS A 55 7.11 9.90 -5.61
CA LYS A 55 7.87 9.25 -6.70
C LYS A 55 7.18 8.00 -7.25
N MET A 56 6.42 7.31 -6.39
CA MET A 56 5.64 6.12 -6.75
C MET A 56 4.67 6.36 -7.91
N LEU A 57 4.14 7.59 -8.06
CA LEU A 57 3.24 7.92 -9.17
C LEU A 57 3.90 7.66 -10.53
N GLU A 58 5.12 8.17 -10.72
CA GLU A 58 5.88 7.98 -11.96
C GLU A 58 6.25 6.51 -12.17
N GLN A 59 6.63 5.81 -11.10
CA GLN A 59 7.03 4.41 -11.18
C GLN A 59 5.86 3.50 -11.62
N ILE A 60 4.66 3.71 -11.08
CA ILE A 60 3.46 2.95 -11.49
C ILE A 60 3.03 3.32 -12.90
N ASN A 61 3.11 4.59 -13.28
CA ASN A 61 2.83 5.01 -14.65
C ASN A 61 3.78 4.36 -15.66
N GLN A 62 5.03 4.09 -15.28
CA GLN A 62 5.99 3.43 -16.14
C GLN A 62 5.82 1.90 -16.15
N SER A 63 5.63 1.26 -15.00
CA SER A 63 5.50 -0.20 -14.90
C SER A 63 4.15 -0.72 -15.37
N GLN A 64 3.08 0.08 -15.25
CA GLN A 64 1.68 -0.33 -15.42
C GLN A 64 1.27 -1.53 -14.53
N GLN A 65 2.04 -1.79 -13.48
CA GLN A 65 1.83 -2.87 -12.53
C GLN A 65 2.17 -2.41 -11.12
N PHE A 66 1.47 -2.95 -10.14
CA PHE A 66 1.80 -2.74 -8.73
C PHE A 66 1.35 -3.94 -7.90
N ALA A 67 1.95 -4.10 -6.74
CA ALA A 67 1.42 -4.96 -5.70
C ALA A 67 1.11 -4.18 -4.43
N VAL A 68 0.14 -4.66 -3.66
CA VAL A 68 -0.22 -4.13 -2.34
C VAL A 68 0.06 -5.21 -1.31
N SER A 69 1.04 -4.97 -0.45
CA SER A 69 1.38 -5.84 0.68
C SER A 69 0.76 -5.29 1.96
N ILE A 70 -0.26 -5.96 2.50
CA ILE A 70 -0.91 -5.62 3.77
C ILE A 70 -0.03 -6.14 4.91
N LEU A 71 0.38 -5.24 5.81
CA LEU A 71 1.39 -5.53 6.81
C LEU A 71 0.79 -6.21 8.06
N SER A 72 1.56 -7.15 8.62
CA SER A 72 1.30 -7.69 9.95
C SER A 72 1.81 -6.74 11.04
N GLU A 73 1.36 -6.94 12.28
CA GLU A 73 1.75 -6.12 13.44
C GLU A 73 3.28 -6.11 13.71
N GLU A 74 4.01 -7.13 13.22
CA GLU A 74 5.46 -7.25 13.33
C GLU A 74 6.22 -6.35 12.34
N GLN A 75 5.54 -5.79 11.33
CA GLN A 75 6.17 -5.10 10.19
C GLN A 75 6.12 -3.57 10.30
N MET A 76 6.05 -3.03 11.53
CA MET A 76 6.07 -1.58 11.78
C MET A 76 7.34 -0.90 11.23
N ASP A 77 8.52 -1.53 11.34
CA ASP A 77 9.77 -0.98 10.80
C ASP A 77 9.77 -0.92 9.27
N VAL A 78 9.15 -1.89 8.58
CA VAL A 78 8.96 -1.85 7.12
C VAL A 78 8.09 -0.66 6.72
N SER A 79 6.98 -0.45 7.43
CA SER A 79 6.12 0.73 7.24
C SER A 79 6.89 2.04 7.41
N MET A 80 7.72 2.15 8.45
CA MET A 80 8.49 3.38 8.69
C MET A 80 9.55 3.64 7.62
N HIS A 81 10.19 2.59 7.09
CA HIS A 81 11.15 2.70 6.00
C HIS A 81 10.51 3.25 4.73
N PHE A 82 9.43 2.62 4.26
CA PHE A 82 8.74 3.08 3.04
C PHE A 82 7.88 4.34 3.22
N ALA A 83 7.74 4.83 4.46
CA ALA A 83 7.18 6.16 4.76
C ALA A 83 8.26 7.25 4.87
N ASN A 84 9.54 6.93 4.65
CA ASN A 84 10.69 7.81 4.87
C ASN A 84 10.76 8.40 6.30
N GLN A 85 10.29 7.65 7.30
CA GLN A 85 10.29 8.07 8.71
C GLN A 85 11.51 7.54 9.48
N LYS A 86 12.00 6.36 9.10
CA LYS A 86 13.16 5.69 9.71
C LYS A 86 13.82 4.81 8.67
N ASP A 87 15.14 4.90 8.51
CA ASP A 87 15.84 4.05 7.55
C ASP A 87 16.08 2.65 8.14
N CYS A 88 15.37 1.62 7.66
CA CYS A 88 15.44 0.22 8.11
C CYS A 88 15.56 -0.76 6.94
N PRO A 89 16.61 -0.65 6.10
CA PRO A 89 16.74 -1.52 4.93
C PRO A 89 16.85 -3.00 5.30
N ASP A 90 17.45 -3.32 6.45
CA ASP A 90 17.60 -4.70 6.94
C ASP A 90 16.25 -5.36 7.32
N ALA A 91 15.21 -4.56 7.57
CA ALA A 91 13.86 -5.06 7.84
C ALA A 91 13.10 -5.43 6.56
N VAL A 92 13.59 -4.98 5.39
CA VAL A 92 12.90 -5.16 4.12
C VAL A 92 13.44 -6.39 3.40
N GLN A 93 12.55 -7.36 3.17
CA GLN A 93 12.81 -8.49 2.31
C GLN A 93 11.70 -8.60 1.26
N PHE A 94 12.09 -8.72 0.00
CA PHE A 94 11.15 -8.87 -1.10
C PHE A 94 11.02 -10.34 -1.51
N GLU A 95 9.80 -10.70 -1.85
CA GLU A 95 9.45 -11.90 -2.62
C GLU A 95 8.82 -11.45 -3.94
N TYR A 96 8.78 -12.31 -4.96
CA TYR A 96 8.21 -11.97 -6.26
C TYR A 96 7.06 -12.92 -6.58
N ILE A 97 5.93 -12.33 -6.97
CA ILE A 97 4.75 -13.06 -7.40
C ILE A 97 4.34 -12.50 -8.75
N SER A 98 4.21 -13.37 -9.76
CA SER A 98 3.95 -12.97 -11.14
C SER A 98 4.91 -11.88 -11.67
N GLY A 99 6.17 -11.90 -11.21
CA GLY A 99 7.21 -10.95 -11.59
C GLY A 99 7.14 -9.58 -10.89
N VAL A 100 6.17 -9.36 -9.99
CA VAL A 100 6.01 -8.12 -9.24
C VAL A 100 6.53 -8.31 -7.81
N PRO A 101 7.34 -7.38 -7.28
CA PRO A 101 7.86 -7.49 -5.91
C PRO A 101 6.74 -7.30 -4.88
N ILE A 102 6.76 -8.08 -3.81
CA ILE A 102 5.90 -7.98 -2.63
C ILE A 102 6.76 -8.00 -1.36
N ILE A 103 6.22 -7.51 -0.25
CA ILE A 103 6.89 -7.64 1.05
C ILE A 103 6.77 -9.09 1.55
N ASN A 104 7.90 -9.70 1.85
CA ASN A 104 7.93 -11.05 2.40
C ASN A 104 7.19 -11.11 3.75
N ASN A 105 6.44 -12.19 3.98
CA ASN A 105 5.60 -12.40 5.16
C ASN A 105 4.57 -11.29 5.44
N ALA A 106 4.18 -10.50 4.44
CA ALA A 106 3.00 -9.65 4.54
C ALA A 106 1.76 -10.50 4.87
N LEU A 107 0.85 -9.95 5.69
CA LEU A 107 -0.41 -10.59 6.07
C LEU A 107 -1.23 -11.00 4.84
N ALA A 108 -1.21 -10.13 3.82
CA ALA A 108 -1.68 -10.47 2.48
C ALA A 108 -0.88 -9.69 1.44
N ALA A 109 -0.79 -10.23 0.23
CA ALA A 109 -0.26 -9.51 -0.92
C ALA A 109 -1.21 -9.66 -2.11
N VAL A 110 -1.43 -8.57 -2.85
CA VAL A 110 -2.32 -8.52 -4.01
C VAL A 110 -1.55 -7.94 -5.19
N VAL A 111 -1.32 -8.73 -6.24
CA VAL A 111 -0.62 -8.30 -7.46
C VAL A 111 -1.64 -7.83 -8.49
N CYS A 112 -1.39 -6.67 -9.08
CA CYS A 112 -2.33 -5.99 -9.97
C CYS A 112 -1.65 -5.48 -11.25
N ASP A 113 -2.37 -5.60 -12.37
CA ASP A 113 -2.16 -4.75 -13.54
C ASP A 113 -2.98 -3.46 -13.36
N VAL A 114 -2.47 -2.32 -13.81
CA VAL A 114 -3.24 -1.08 -13.85
C VAL A 114 -4.32 -1.21 -14.94
N GLU A 115 -5.59 -1.16 -14.52
CA GLU A 115 -6.74 -1.19 -15.43
C GLU A 115 -7.10 0.23 -15.88
N GLN A 116 -7.19 1.16 -14.92
CA GLN A 116 -7.57 2.56 -15.15
C GLN A 116 -6.84 3.47 -14.15
N SER A 117 -6.63 4.72 -14.52
CA SER A 117 -6.15 5.76 -13.62
C SER A 117 -6.97 7.04 -13.74
N PHE A 118 -7.17 7.72 -12.62
CA PHE A 118 -7.98 8.94 -12.53
C PHE A 118 -7.29 9.98 -11.68
N GLU A 119 -7.07 11.17 -12.24
CA GLU A 119 -6.64 12.33 -11.45
C GLU A 119 -7.81 12.85 -10.61
N VAL A 120 -7.62 12.91 -9.30
CA VAL A 120 -8.63 13.34 -8.32
C VAL A 120 -7.99 14.32 -7.35
N GLY A 121 -8.06 15.60 -7.68
CA GLY A 121 -7.46 16.65 -6.85
C GLY A 121 -5.94 16.59 -6.88
N ASP A 122 -5.31 16.35 -5.74
CA ASP A 122 -3.85 16.23 -5.59
C ASP A 122 -3.34 14.78 -5.59
N HIS A 123 -4.22 13.82 -5.91
CA HIS A 123 -3.90 12.40 -6.00
C HIS A 123 -4.36 11.78 -7.31
N THR A 124 -3.66 10.72 -7.73
CA THR A 124 -4.13 9.80 -8.78
C THR A 124 -4.64 8.53 -8.14
N LEU A 125 -5.88 8.15 -8.47
CA LEU A 125 -6.41 6.83 -8.18
C LEU A 125 -5.94 5.86 -9.25
N PHE A 126 -5.29 4.77 -8.86
CA PHE A 126 -5.03 3.64 -9.75
C PHE A 126 -6.00 2.51 -9.41
N ILE A 127 -6.81 2.13 -10.40
CA ILE A 127 -7.64 0.93 -10.34
C ILE A 127 -6.79 -0.24 -10.83
N GLY A 128 -6.56 -1.20 -9.94
CA GLY A 128 -5.80 -2.40 -10.23
C GLY A 128 -6.72 -3.59 -10.48
N LYS A 129 -6.50 -4.30 -11.60
CA LYS A 129 -7.08 -5.62 -11.84
C LYS A 129 -6.24 -6.69 -11.18
N VAL A 130 -6.83 -7.42 -10.25
CA VAL A 130 -6.12 -8.42 -9.45
C VAL A 130 -5.78 -9.63 -10.30
N LEU A 131 -4.48 -9.96 -10.34
CA LEU A 131 -3.94 -11.13 -11.03
C LEU A 131 -3.73 -12.29 -10.07
N GLU A 132 -3.15 -12.00 -8.90
CA GLU A 132 -2.75 -13.02 -7.93
C GLU A 132 -2.84 -12.48 -6.51
N ILE A 133 -3.12 -13.37 -5.55
CA ILE A 133 -3.23 -13.07 -4.12
C ILE A 133 -2.41 -14.10 -3.34
N LYS A 134 -1.65 -13.62 -2.36
CA LYS A 134 -1.03 -14.46 -1.31
C LYS A 134 -1.60 -14.05 0.04
N LEU A 135 -1.86 -15.05 0.89
CA LEU A 135 -2.35 -14.86 2.25
C LEU A 135 -1.39 -15.52 3.24
N THR A 136 -1.27 -14.92 4.41
CA THR A 136 -0.60 -15.49 5.57
C THR A 136 -1.49 -15.32 6.81
N GLU A 137 -1.14 -16.01 7.88
CA GLU A 137 -1.84 -15.91 9.17
C GLU A 137 -1.16 -14.85 10.05
N GLY A 138 -1.95 -14.18 10.90
CA GLY A 138 -1.43 -13.19 11.86
C GLY A 138 -2.40 -12.05 12.10
N ASN A 139 -1.96 -11.06 12.88
CA ASN A 139 -2.73 -9.85 13.16
C ASN A 139 -2.24 -8.68 12.27
N PRO A 140 -3.14 -7.80 11.82
CA PRO A 140 -2.77 -6.65 11.00
C PRO A 140 -2.10 -5.55 11.83
N LEU A 141 -1.14 -4.85 11.22
CA LEU A 141 -0.70 -3.55 11.71
C LEU A 141 -1.82 -2.53 11.48
N ALA A 142 -2.29 -1.90 12.57
CA ALA A 142 -3.34 -0.90 12.51
C ALA A 142 -2.74 0.52 12.52
N PHE A 143 -3.45 1.46 11.88
CA PHE A 143 -3.15 2.88 11.91
C PHE A 143 -4.42 3.69 12.21
N PHE A 144 -4.35 4.50 13.28
CA PHE A 144 -5.46 5.32 13.77
C PHE A 144 -4.93 6.58 14.44
N GLU A 145 -5.52 7.73 14.12
CA GLU A 145 -5.13 9.04 14.65
C GLU A 145 -3.63 9.36 14.55
N GLY A 146 -2.98 8.92 13.47
CA GLY A 146 -1.55 9.16 13.26
C GLY A 146 -0.63 8.25 14.07
N LYS A 147 -1.15 7.18 14.66
CA LYS A 147 -0.41 6.23 15.50
C LYS A 147 -0.58 4.81 15.00
N TYR A 148 0.50 4.03 15.12
CA TYR A 148 0.44 2.58 14.97
C TYR A 148 -0.29 1.96 16.17
N GLY A 149 -0.97 0.86 15.93
CA GLY A 149 -1.63 0.05 16.95
C GLY A 149 -1.79 -1.39 16.48
N SER A 150 -2.42 -2.20 17.33
CA SER A 150 -2.78 -3.59 17.03
C SER A 150 -4.29 -3.76 16.95
N TYR A 151 -4.71 -4.76 16.19
CA TYR A 151 -6.10 -5.18 16.16
C TYR A 151 -6.45 -6.00 17.40
N GLN A 152 -7.57 -5.69 18.05
CA GLN A 152 -8.13 -6.47 19.13
C GLN A 152 -9.59 -6.82 18.78
N PRO A 153 -9.92 -8.11 18.60
CA PRO A 153 -11.30 -8.52 18.38
C PRO A 153 -12.13 -8.24 19.62
N VAL A 154 -13.38 -7.83 19.42
CA VAL A 154 -14.38 -7.60 20.48
C VAL A 154 -15.27 -8.82 20.62
#